data_AF-A0A8J1IN89-F1
#
_entry.id   AF-A0A8J1IN89-F1
#
_cell.length_a   1.000
_cell.length_b   1.000
_cell.length_c   1.000
_cell.angle_alpha   90.00
_cell.angle_beta   90.00
_cell.angle_gamma   90.00
#
_symmetry.space_group_name_H-M   'P 1'
#
loop_
_entity.id
_entity.type
_entity.pdbx_description
1 polymer ?
#
loop_
_entity_poly.entity_id
_entity_poly.type
_entity_poly.pdbx_seq_one_letter_code
_entity_poly.pdbx_strand_id
1 'polypeptide(L)'
;MASPQEPKPVAPRGMRGASRSPVTPASNMGKPKKKGASPQGSQSLQEVKKRGHRMRRTPEKELCDQLEGLNLVAEAAVQGTGLVYDEQMAQTCCLWDENFPECPARIWAVRDKMA
;
A
#
# COMPACT_ATOMS: atom_id res chain seq x y z
N MET A 1 -5.70 -43.06 -24.32
CA MET A 1 -6.44 -41.98 -25.00
C MET A 1 -7.39 -41.37 -24.00
N ALA A 2 -7.10 -40.16 -23.52
CA ALA A 2 -7.92 -39.47 -22.53
C ALA A 2 -8.87 -38.52 -23.25
N SER A 3 -10.18 -38.72 -23.07
CA SER A 3 -11.21 -37.82 -23.58
C SER A 3 -11.15 -36.46 -22.88
N PRO A 4 -11.32 -35.33 -23.59
CA PRO A 4 -11.44 -34.02 -22.96
C PRO A 4 -12.80 -33.89 -22.25
N GLN A 5 -12.80 -33.47 -20.98
CA GLN A 5 -14.01 -33.02 -20.28
C GLN A 5 -14.24 -31.54 -20.58
N GLU A 6 -15.43 -31.19 -21.08
CA GLU A 6 -15.85 -29.80 -21.27
C GLU A 6 -16.29 -29.14 -19.94
N PRO A 7 -16.03 -27.84 -19.74
CA PRO A 7 -16.42 -27.12 -18.53
C PRO A 7 -17.92 -26.77 -18.52
N LYS A 8 -18.59 -27.06 -17.39
CA LYS A 8 -20.01 -26.75 -17.16
C LYS A 8 -20.22 -25.26 -16.82
N PRO A 9 -21.31 -24.62 -17.27
CA PRO A 9 -21.60 -23.21 -16.99
C PRO A 9 -22.08 -22.99 -15.54
N VAL A 10 -21.52 -21.97 -14.88
CA VAL A 10 -21.90 -21.54 -13.53
C VAL A 10 -23.08 -20.56 -13.60
N ALA A 11 -24.15 -20.85 -12.86
CA ALA A 11 -25.35 -20.01 -12.79
C ALA A 11 -25.12 -18.70 -12.00
N PRO A 12 -25.75 -17.58 -12.39
CA PRO A 12 -25.58 -16.30 -11.69
C PRO A 12 -26.34 -16.30 -10.35
N ARG A 13 -25.64 -15.86 -9.29
CA ARG A 13 -26.17 -15.72 -7.93
C ARG A 13 -27.00 -14.44 -7.83
N GLY A 14 -28.32 -14.58 -7.77
CA GLY A 14 -29.26 -13.45 -7.65
C GLY A 14 -29.06 -12.67 -6.36
N MET A 15 -28.79 -11.36 -6.49
CA MET A 15 -28.79 -10.41 -5.37
C MET A 15 -30.24 -9.98 -5.12
N ARG A 16 -30.85 -10.51 -4.06
CA ARG A 16 -32.17 -10.10 -3.58
C ARG A 16 -31.99 -8.86 -2.69
N GLY A 17 -32.69 -7.78 -3.04
CA GLY A 17 -32.42 -6.44 -2.56
C GLY A 17 -32.85 -6.13 -1.12
N ALA A 18 -32.45 -4.95 -0.66
CA ALA A 18 -33.07 -4.23 0.44
C ALA A 18 -32.93 -2.73 0.18
N SER A 19 -33.91 -2.17 -0.52
CA SER A 19 -34.15 -0.73 -0.59
C SER A 19 -34.64 -0.26 0.78
N ARG A 20 -33.84 0.48 1.54
CA ARG A 20 -34.34 1.25 2.70
C ARG A 20 -33.58 2.56 2.85
N SER A 21 -34.20 3.63 2.36
CA SER A 21 -33.84 5.03 2.62
C SER A 21 -33.90 5.36 4.12
N PRO A 22 -33.13 6.34 4.62
CA PRO A 22 -33.22 6.76 6.01
C PRO A 22 -34.54 7.48 6.30
N VAL A 23 -35.26 7.01 7.30
CA VAL A 23 -36.44 7.67 7.90
C VAL A 23 -35.98 8.92 8.66
N THR A 24 -36.54 10.08 8.33
CA THR A 24 -36.43 11.30 9.14
C THR A 24 -37.50 11.27 10.24
N PRO A 25 -37.19 11.62 11.51
CA PRO A 25 -38.23 11.85 12.50
C PRO A 25 -38.83 13.24 12.31
N ALA A 26 -40.16 13.28 12.20
CA ALA A 26 -40.98 14.47 12.15
C ALA A 26 -40.84 15.32 13.43
N SER A 27 -40.69 16.63 13.25
CA SER A 27 -40.70 17.62 14.34
C SER A 27 -42.13 17.88 14.82
N ASN A 28 -42.39 17.78 16.12
CA ASN A 28 -43.59 18.35 16.72
C ASN A 28 -43.26 19.12 18.02
N MET A 29 -43.44 20.44 17.92
CA MET A 29 -43.91 21.44 18.89
C MET A 29 -43.47 21.41 20.36
N GLY A 30 -42.83 22.50 20.79
CA GLY A 30 -42.80 22.96 22.19
C GLY A 30 -41.82 24.10 22.47
N LYS A 31 -42.31 25.35 22.55
CA LYS A 31 -41.68 26.40 23.38
C LYS A 31 -42.28 26.25 24.80
N PRO A 32 -41.51 26.32 25.91
CA PRO A 32 -41.20 27.65 26.46
C PRO A 32 -39.94 27.76 27.37
N LYS A 33 -39.68 29.01 27.79
CA LYS A 33 -38.89 29.49 28.96
C LYS A 33 -37.38 29.73 28.81
N LYS A 34 -37.05 31.03 28.69
CA LYS A 34 -35.84 31.66 29.26
C LYS A 34 -35.67 31.20 30.72
N LYS A 35 -34.60 30.47 31.02
CA LYS A 35 -33.98 30.39 32.34
C LYS A 35 -32.47 30.56 32.16
N GLY A 36 -31.88 31.33 33.07
CA GLY A 36 -30.61 32.00 32.93
C GLY A 36 -29.42 31.12 32.56
N ALA A 37 -28.46 31.76 31.90
CA ALA A 37 -27.11 31.25 31.76
C ALA A 37 -26.53 30.94 33.14
N SER A 38 -26.29 29.66 33.44
CA SER A 38 -25.26 29.28 34.39
C SER A 38 -23.92 29.16 33.63
N PRO A 39 -22.81 29.66 34.20
CA PRO A 39 -21.52 29.60 33.54
C PRO A 39 -20.99 28.17 33.57
N GLN A 40 -20.47 27.76 32.41
CA GLN A 40 -19.57 26.63 32.15
C GLN A 40 -19.29 25.68 33.32
N GLY A 41 -19.76 24.44 33.19
CA GLY A 41 -19.12 23.32 33.86
C GLY A 41 -17.63 23.35 33.58
N SER A 42 -16.82 23.17 34.63
CA SER A 42 -15.37 23.19 34.59
C SER A 42 -14.87 22.11 33.62
N GLN A 43 -14.70 22.48 32.36
CA GLN A 43 -14.02 21.63 31.38
C GLN A 43 -12.64 21.36 31.96
N SER A 44 -12.32 20.08 32.14
CA SER A 44 -11.04 19.70 32.71
C SER A 44 -9.94 20.32 31.86
N LEU A 45 -8.90 20.90 32.49
CA LEU A 45 -7.76 21.47 31.77
C LEU A 45 -7.17 20.48 30.76
N GLN A 46 -7.30 19.17 31.05
CA GLN A 46 -6.91 18.09 30.15
C GLN A 46 -7.77 18.04 28.87
N GLU A 47 -9.09 18.24 28.97
CA GLU A 47 -10.01 18.26 27.82
C GLU A 47 -9.81 19.51 26.97
N VAL A 48 -9.61 20.68 27.60
CA VAL A 48 -9.32 21.94 26.89
C VAL A 48 -7.98 21.85 26.16
N LYS A 49 -6.95 21.27 26.81
CA LYS A 49 -5.65 21.01 26.19
C LYS A 49 -5.75 20.02 25.03
N LYS A 50 -6.52 18.93 25.19
CA LYS A 50 -6.76 17.93 24.14
C LYS A 50 -7.54 18.52 22.95
N ARG A 51 -8.52 19.39 23.21
CA ARG A 51 -9.29 20.10 22.17
C ARG A 51 -8.44 21.14 21.43
N GLY A 52 -7.63 21.91 22.16
CA GLY A 52 -6.68 22.86 21.58
C GLY A 52 -5.67 22.16 20.67
N HIS A 53 -5.18 20.98 21.08
CA HIS A 53 -4.28 20.18 20.24
C HIS A 53 -4.95 19.68 18.95
N ARG A 54 -6.23 19.26 19.03
CA ARG A 54 -7.01 18.87 17.84
C ARG A 54 -7.28 20.03 16.89
N MET A 55 -7.48 21.24 17.40
CA MET A 55 -7.59 22.47 16.58
C MET A 55 -6.26 22.95 16.00
N ARG A 56 -5.11 22.55 16.57
CA ARG A 56 -3.79 22.89 15.99
C ARG A 56 -3.39 22.01 14.82
N ARG A 57 -4.09 20.90 14.58
CA ARG A 57 -4.02 20.18 13.30
C ARG A 57 -4.91 20.92 12.32
N THR A 58 -4.32 21.86 11.59
CA THR A 58 -4.99 22.47 10.45
C THR A 58 -5.13 21.42 9.34
N PRO A 59 -6.20 21.48 8.54
CA PRO A 59 -6.34 20.60 7.37
C PRO A 59 -5.13 20.72 6.42
N GLU A 60 -4.50 21.88 6.38
CA GLU A 60 -3.25 22.14 5.64
C GLU A 60 -2.09 21.31 6.18
N LYS A 61 -1.91 21.23 7.51
CA LYS A 61 -0.87 20.40 8.12
C LYS A 61 -1.10 18.92 7.83
N GLU A 62 -2.35 18.47 7.89
CA GLU A 62 -2.72 17.09 7.56
C GLU A 62 -2.46 16.77 6.08
N LEU A 63 -2.75 17.71 5.17
CA LEU A 63 -2.41 17.62 3.75
C LEU A 63 -0.89 17.56 3.54
N CYS A 64 -0.12 18.39 4.24
CA CYS A 64 1.34 18.37 4.16
C CYS A 64 1.90 17.02 4.64
N ASP A 65 1.44 16.52 5.79
CA ASP A 65 1.88 15.23 6.35
C ASP A 65 1.53 14.07 5.38
N GLN A 66 0.36 14.10 4.73
CA GLN A 66 -0.04 13.13 3.70
C GLN A 66 0.83 13.22 2.44
N LEU A 67 1.12 14.44 1.98
CA LEU A 67 1.93 14.67 0.78
C LEU A 67 3.40 14.27 1.01
N GLU A 68 3.91 14.50 2.22
CA GLU A 68 5.26 14.10 2.65
C GLU A 68 5.40 12.57 2.69
N GLY A 69 4.37 11.85 3.14
CA GLY A 69 4.35 10.37 3.09
C GLY A 69 4.32 9.78 1.68
N LEU A 70 3.95 10.56 0.66
CA LEU A 70 3.97 10.17 -0.75
C LEU A 70 5.25 10.62 -1.48
N ASN A 71 6.18 11.26 -0.77
CA ASN A 71 7.41 11.75 -1.36
C ASN A 71 8.32 10.57 -1.76
N LEU A 72 8.31 10.22 -3.05
CA LEU A 72 9.15 9.16 -3.63
C LEU A 72 10.67 9.43 -3.50
N VAL A 73 11.06 10.68 -3.22
CA VAL A 73 12.46 11.06 -2.96
C VAL A 73 12.93 10.57 -1.59
N ALA A 74 12.00 10.32 -0.65
CA ALA A 74 12.30 9.79 0.67
C ALA A 74 12.43 8.26 0.70
N GLU A 75 12.15 7.56 -0.42
CA GLU A 75 12.55 6.16 -0.53
C GLU A 75 14.08 6.10 -0.41
N ALA A 76 14.55 5.29 0.55
CA ALA A 76 15.97 5.11 0.81
C ALA A 76 16.69 4.89 -0.53
N ALA A 77 17.71 5.70 -0.80
CA ALA A 77 18.48 5.61 -2.03
C ALA A 77 18.83 4.14 -2.27
N VAL A 78 18.39 3.57 -3.39
CA VAL A 78 18.72 2.19 -3.73
C VAL A 78 20.22 2.13 -3.95
N GLN A 79 20.93 1.53 -2.99
CA GLN A 79 22.38 1.43 -3.00
C GLN A 79 22.79 0.03 -3.45
N GLY A 80 23.76 -0.01 -4.37
CA GLY A 80 24.40 -1.23 -4.83
C GLY A 80 23.91 -1.74 -6.18
N THR A 81 24.73 -2.60 -6.79
CA THR A 81 24.42 -3.34 -8.01
C THR A 81 24.64 -4.81 -7.72
N GLY A 82 23.62 -5.63 -7.95
CA GLY A 82 23.73 -7.08 -7.74
C GLY A 82 24.61 -7.72 -8.82
N LEU A 83 25.50 -8.61 -8.40
CA LEU A 83 26.29 -9.47 -9.27
C LEU A 83 25.89 -10.91 -8.99
N VAL A 84 25.66 -11.71 -10.05
CA VAL A 84 25.32 -13.13 -9.94
C VAL A 84 26.34 -13.93 -10.73
N TYR A 85 26.97 -14.88 -10.05
CA TYR A 85 27.89 -15.86 -10.62
C TYR A 85 27.57 -17.24 -10.07
N ASP A 86 27.66 -18.25 -10.92
CA ASP A 86 27.47 -19.66 -10.64
C ASP A 86 28.55 -20.44 -11.39
N GLU A 87 29.19 -21.37 -10.70
CA GLU A 87 30.22 -22.24 -11.26
C GLU A 87 29.67 -23.13 -12.39
N GLN A 88 28.36 -23.43 -12.37
CA GLN A 88 27.72 -24.22 -13.43
C GLN A 88 27.78 -23.54 -14.80
N MET A 89 27.88 -22.21 -14.85
CA MET A 89 27.99 -21.51 -16.13
C MET A 89 29.30 -21.85 -16.87
N ALA A 90 30.33 -22.32 -16.16
CA ALA A 90 31.61 -22.71 -16.74
C ALA A 90 31.67 -24.21 -17.15
N GLN A 91 30.57 -24.95 -17.07
CA GLN A 91 30.53 -26.38 -17.40
C GLN A 91 30.27 -26.65 -18.89
N THR A 92 29.79 -25.65 -19.63
CA THR A 92 29.47 -25.79 -21.05
C THR A 92 30.65 -25.39 -21.92
N CYS A 93 31.04 -26.26 -22.86
CA CYS A 93 31.99 -25.94 -23.93
C CYS A 93 31.56 -26.60 -25.24
N CYS A 94 32.06 -26.08 -26.36
CA CYS A 94 31.89 -26.71 -27.66
C CYS A 94 32.68 -28.03 -27.70
N LEU A 95 32.02 -29.15 -27.99
CA LEU A 95 32.64 -30.48 -27.96
C LEU A 95 33.36 -30.87 -29.26
N TRP A 96 33.11 -30.14 -30.35
CA TRP A 96 33.62 -30.46 -31.68
C TRP A 96 34.54 -29.39 -32.26
N ASP A 97 34.73 -28.26 -31.57
CA ASP A 97 35.63 -27.18 -31.97
C ASP A 97 36.33 -26.58 -30.75
N GLU A 98 37.61 -26.90 -30.58
CA GLU A 98 38.47 -26.40 -29.50
C GLU A 98 38.79 -24.90 -29.65
N ASN A 99 38.65 -24.35 -30.86
CA ASN A 99 38.91 -22.95 -31.16
C ASN A 99 37.62 -22.10 -31.12
N PHE A 100 36.51 -22.64 -30.65
CA PHE A 100 35.26 -21.92 -30.54
C PHE A 100 35.40 -20.71 -29.60
N PRO A 101 34.99 -19.49 -30.00
CA PRO A 101 35.22 -18.28 -29.22
C PRO A 101 34.42 -18.22 -27.91
N GLU A 102 33.35 -19.01 -27.77
CA GLU A 102 32.58 -19.12 -26.53
C GLU A 102 33.11 -20.31 -25.71
N CYS A 103 33.79 -20.02 -24.60
CA CYS A 103 34.37 -21.05 -23.76
C CYS A 103 34.37 -20.64 -22.27
N PRO A 104 34.48 -21.61 -21.34
CA PRO A 104 34.47 -21.36 -19.90
C PRO A 104 35.46 -20.29 -19.42
N ALA A 105 36.61 -20.17 -20.10
CA ALA A 105 37.64 -19.20 -19.78
C ALA A 105 37.14 -17.74 -19.79
N ARG A 106 36.10 -17.42 -20.58
CA ARG A 106 35.50 -16.08 -20.60
C ARG A 106 34.88 -15.72 -19.25
N ILE A 107 34.21 -16.67 -18.62
CA ILE A 107 33.54 -16.46 -17.34
C ILE A 107 34.57 -16.32 -16.23
N TRP A 108 35.61 -17.16 -16.23
CA TRP A 108 36.72 -17.06 -15.28
C TRP A 108 37.45 -15.72 -15.40
N ALA A 109 37.74 -15.27 -16.62
CA ALA A 109 38.37 -13.97 -16.85
C ALA A 109 37.57 -12.79 -16.28
N VAL A 110 36.23 -12.82 -16.39
CA VAL A 110 35.37 -11.80 -15.79
C VAL A 110 35.32 -11.92 -14.27
N ARG A 111 35.17 -13.15 -13.75
CA ARG A 111 35.18 -13.43 -12.30
C ARG A 111 36.46 -12.92 -11.64
N ASP A 112 37.62 -13.27 -12.19
CA ASP A 112 38.92 -12.91 -11.61
C ASP A 112 39.18 -11.41 -11.67
N LYS A 113 38.60 -10.72 -12.66
CA LYS A 113 38.68 -9.26 -12.77
C LYS A 113 37.72 -8.53 -11.83
N MET A 114 36.65 -9.19 -11.38
CA MET A 114 35.65 -8.65 -10.46
C MET A 114 35.90 -9.06 -9.00
N ALA A 115 36.87 -9.96 -8.74
CA ALA A 115 37.34 -10.35 -7.41
C ALA A 115 38.29 -9.29 -6.83
#